data_AF-A0A8I3WUE3-F1
#
_entry.id   AF-A0A8I3WUE3-F1
#
_cell.length_a   1.000
_cell.length_b   1.000
_cell.length_c   1.000
_cell.angle_alpha   90.00
_cell.angle_beta   90.00
_cell.angle_gamma   90.00
#
_symmetry.space_group_name_H-M   'P 1'
#
loop_
_entity.id
_entity.type
_entity.pdbx_description
1 polymer ?
#
loop_
_entity_poly.entity_id
_entity_poly.type
_entity_poly.pdbx_seq_one_letter_code
_entity_poly.pdbx_strand_id
1 'polypeptide(L)'
;MGTAGKVIKCKAAVLWDQKKPFSIEEIEVAPPKTKEVRIKMVAVGICRSDDHVVSGTLVTPLPVVLGHEAAGIVESVGEGVTTFKPGDKVIPLFTPQCGKCRICKNPESNYCLKNDLSNPRGTLQDGTTRFTCKGKPIHHFLGVSTFSQYTVIDESAVAKIDAASPLEKVCLIGCGFSTGYGSAVKVAKVTPGSTCAVFGLGGVGLSVVMGCKAAGAARIIAVDINKDKFAKAKELGATECINPQDYKKPIQEVLKEMTDGGVDFSFEVIGRLDTMVCTMTCPEISASAIWRMHLGSRIYVYLQMLFLVINGNFPSSVCYLAYLIYCYEKSSIQSAKQTCLKSYFFLRKEKGLVFLHIATADILCYLLVKNANLSKYKYYKFISQIKKFYFSFTFLAKIF
;
A
#
# COMPACT_ATOMS: atom_id res chain seq x y z
N MET A 1 -28.75 -18.41 28.82
CA MET A 1 -28.95 -16.93 28.85
C MET A 1 -28.06 -16.31 27.77
N GLY A 2 -28.61 -15.47 26.88
CA GLY A 2 -27.82 -14.85 25.81
C GLY A 2 -26.90 -13.72 26.29
N THR A 3 -25.82 -13.47 25.55
CA THR A 3 -24.84 -12.38 25.77
C THR A 3 -25.20 -11.08 25.04
N ALA A 4 -26.23 -11.09 24.19
CA ALA A 4 -26.73 -9.92 23.46
C ALA A 4 -27.13 -8.78 24.42
N GLY A 5 -26.75 -7.54 24.06
CA GLY A 5 -27.03 -6.35 24.86
C GLY A 5 -26.20 -6.19 26.14
N LYS A 6 -25.31 -7.14 26.45
CA LYS A 6 -24.47 -7.12 27.67
C LYS A 6 -23.00 -6.93 27.31
N VAL A 7 -22.22 -6.38 28.23
CA VAL A 7 -20.75 -6.39 28.16
C VAL A 7 -20.26 -7.85 28.24
N ILE A 8 -19.29 -8.22 27.40
CA ILE A 8 -18.62 -9.52 27.45
C ILE A 8 -17.23 -9.34 28.04
N LYS A 9 -16.89 -10.13 29.06
CA LYS A 9 -15.51 -10.31 29.51
C LYS A 9 -14.89 -11.48 28.76
N CYS A 10 -13.77 -11.26 28.09
CA CYS A 10 -13.12 -12.29 27.28
C CYS A 10 -11.61 -12.04 27.14
N LYS A 11 -10.88 -13.04 26.64
CA LYS A 11 -9.43 -12.91 26.42
C LYS A 11 -9.14 -12.14 25.13
N ALA A 12 -8.14 -11.27 25.19
CA ALA A 12 -7.53 -10.62 24.03
C ALA A 12 -6.02 -10.49 24.21
N ALA A 13 -5.30 -10.29 23.10
CA ALA A 13 -3.88 -9.98 23.09
C ALA A 13 -3.71 -8.45 22.93
N VAL A 14 -3.46 -7.76 24.04
CA VAL A 14 -3.32 -6.29 24.08
C VAL A 14 -1.85 -5.93 23.86
N LEU A 15 -1.60 -5.03 22.92
CA LEU A 15 -0.30 -4.37 22.75
C LEU A 15 -0.32 -3.05 23.52
N TRP A 16 0.35 -3.02 24.68
CA TRP A 16 0.41 -1.84 25.53
C TRP A 16 1.36 -0.77 24.99
N ASP A 17 2.54 -1.19 24.54
CA ASP A 17 3.60 -0.33 24.03
C ASP A 17 4.29 -0.98 22.84
N GLN A 18 4.91 -0.17 21.97
CA GLN A 18 5.71 -0.68 20.86
C GLN A 18 6.89 -1.53 21.37
N LYS A 19 7.30 -2.51 20.56
CA LYS A 19 8.43 -3.41 20.80
C LYS A 19 8.32 -4.20 22.11
N LYS A 20 7.10 -4.35 22.62
CA LYS A 20 6.78 -5.26 23.73
C LYS A 20 6.02 -6.48 23.21
N PRO A 21 6.13 -7.63 23.88
CA PRO A 21 5.23 -8.76 23.61
C PRO A 21 3.77 -8.35 23.83
N PHE A 22 2.86 -9.03 23.14
CA PHE A 22 1.44 -8.93 23.47
C PHE A 22 1.18 -9.46 24.89
N SER A 23 0.30 -8.78 25.61
CA SER A 23 -0.23 -9.24 26.89
C SER A 23 -1.56 -9.95 26.66
N ILE A 24 -1.63 -11.25 26.98
CA ILE A 24 -2.88 -12.02 26.91
C ILE A 24 -3.64 -11.80 28.20
N GLU A 25 -4.70 -11.00 28.16
CA GLU A 25 -5.46 -10.57 29.33
C GLU A 25 -6.97 -10.54 29.09
N GLU A 26 -7.73 -10.48 30.18
CA GLU A 26 -9.17 -10.28 30.13
C GLU A 26 -9.49 -8.81 29.80
N ILE A 27 -10.32 -8.60 28.78
CA ILE A 27 -10.86 -7.30 28.38
C ILE A 27 -12.38 -7.31 28.47
N GLU A 28 -12.96 -6.12 28.55
CA GLU A 28 -14.39 -5.88 28.45
C GLU A 28 -14.75 -5.39 27.05
N VAL A 29 -15.67 -6.11 26.40
CA VAL A 29 -16.19 -5.79 25.06
C VAL A 29 -17.64 -5.32 25.19
N ALA A 30 -17.87 -4.04 24.95
CA ALA A 30 -19.20 -3.44 24.97
C ALA A 30 -20.15 -4.09 23.93
N PRO A 31 -21.47 -4.04 24.14
CA PRO A 31 -22.44 -4.45 23.11
C PRO A 31 -22.35 -3.54 21.88
N PRO A 32 -22.74 -4.04 20.69
CA PRO A 32 -22.76 -3.23 19.47
C PRO A 32 -23.82 -2.12 19.57
N LYS A 33 -23.47 -0.91 19.15
CA LYS A 33 -24.40 0.22 18.97
C LYS A 33 -25.08 0.16 17.59
N THR A 34 -25.87 1.18 17.26
CA THR A 34 -26.46 1.38 15.94
C THR A 34 -25.45 1.16 14.82
N LYS A 35 -25.80 0.32 13.84
CA LYS A 35 -24.96 -0.04 12.69
C LYS A 35 -23.64 -0.76 13.01
N GLU A 36 -23.56 -1.42 14.16
CA GLU A 36 -22.42 -2.25 14.55
C GLU A 36 -22.80 -3.74 14.68
N VAL A 37 -21.80 -4.60 14.53
CA VAL A 37 -21.90 -6.05 14.61
C VAL A 37 -20.87 -6.54 15.60
N ARG A 38 -21.28 -7.36 16.57
CA ARG A 38 -20.34 -8.06 17.46
C ARG A 38 -20.12 -9.48 16.98
N ILE A 39 -18.86 -9.86 16.85
CA ILE A 39 -18.41 -11.11 16.23
C ILE A 39 -17.63 -11.91 17.27
N LYS A 40 -17.97 -13.19 17.40
CA LYS A 40 -17.13 -14.18 18.09
C LYS A 40 -16.07 -14.67 17.10
N MET A 41 -14.80 -14.44 17.40
CA MET A 41 -13.70 -14.84 16.55
C MET A 41 -13.48 -16.35 16.62
N VAL A 42 -13.18 -16.97 15.48
CA VAL A 42 -12.90 -18.41 15.38
C VAL A 42 -11.46 -18.66 14.97
N ALA A 43 -10.99 -17.93 13.95
CA ALA A 43 -9.61 -18.02 13.48
C ALA A 43 -9.08 -16.66 13.04
N VAL A 44 -7.79 -16.45 13.25
CA VAL A 44 -7.06 -15.24 12.87
C VAL A 44 -5.65 -15.61 12.41
N GLY A 45 -5.24 -15.06 11.28
CA GLY A 45 -3.87 -15.14 10.75
C GLY A 45 -2.97 -14.07 11.37
N ILE A 46 -1.67 -14.35 11.43
CA ILE A 46 -0.66 -13.38 11.85
C ILE A 46 -0.02 -12.80 10.59
N CYS A 47 -0.33 -11.55 10.27
CA CYS A 47 0.18 -10.86 9.10
C CYS A 47 1.38 -9.97 9.48
N ARG A 48 2.31 -9.76 8.54
CA ARG A 48 3.48 -8.89 8.74
C ARG A 48 3.06 -7.47 9.14
N SER A 49 1.90 -7.01 8.71
CA SER A 49 1.39 -5.69 9.06
C SER A 49 1.01 -5.52 10.53
N ASP A 50 0.64 -6.59 11.23
CA ASP A 50 0.45 -6.54 12.68
C ASP A 50 1.81 -6.39 13.38
N ASP A 51 2.84 -7.12 12.91
CA ASP A 51 4.22 -6.97 13.37
C ASP A 51 4.80 -5.58 13.07
N HIS A 52 4.39 -4.93 11.98
CA HIS A 52 4.78 -3.54 11.69
C HIS A 52 4.29 -2.55 12.76
N VAL A 53 3.16 -2.81 13.43
CA VAL A 53 2.74 -1.98 14.57
C VAL A 53 3.66 -2.23 15.76
N VAL A 54 3.98 -3.50 16.04
CA VAL A 54 4.90 -3.87 17.12
C VAL A 54 6.27 -3.24 16.91
N SER A 55 6.81 -3.26 15.69
CA SER A 55 8.13 -2.70 15.37
C SER A 55 8.14 -1.16 15.31
N GLY A 56 6.98 -0.52 15.15
CA GLY A 56 6.83 0.92 14.90
C GLY A 56 6.98 1.32 13.42
N THR A 57 7.02 0.36 12.49
CA THR A 57 6.98 0.63 11.05
C THR A 57 5.62 1.17 10.59
N LEU A 58 4.53 0.71 11.20
CA LEU A 58 3.18 1.20 11.01
C LEU A 58 2.73 1.89 12.29
N VAL A 59 2.35 3.16 12.20
CA VAL A 59 1.96 3.97 13.35
C VAL A 59 0.45 3.91 13.51
N THR A 60 -0.02 3.55 14.70
CA THR A 60 -1.43 3.58 15.10
C THR A 60 -1.50 3.88 16.61
N PRO A 61 -2.60 4.46 17.14
CA PRO A 61 -2.71 4.74 18.57
C PRO A 61 -2.57 3.49 19.45
N LEU A 62 -1.89 3.64 20.60
CA LEU A 62 -1.69 2.61 21.63
C LEU A 62 -2.29 3.07 22.97
N PRO A 63 -2.74 2.15 23.85
CA PRO A 63 -2.73 0.69 23.72
C PRO A 63 -3.80 0.18 22.74
N VAL A 64 -3.58 -0.99 22.12
CA VAL A 64 -4.42 -1.48 21.01
C VAL A 64 -4.63 -2.99 21.03
N VAL A 65 -5.77 -3.46 20.52
CA VAL A 65 -5.97 -4.85 20.10
C VAL A 65 -5.75 -4.94 18.58
N LEU A 66 -4.71 -5.66 18.15
CA LEU A 66 -4.34 -5.83 16.73
C LEU A 66 -5.13 -6.96 16.04
N GLY A 67 -4.63 -7.40 14.88
CA GLY A 67 -5.21 -8.47 14.08
C GLY A 67 -6.21 -7.94 13.08
N HIS A 68 -6.05 -8.29 11.81
CA HIS A 68 -6.93 -7.84 10.72
C HIS A 68 -7.23 -8.91 9.66
N GLU A 69 -6.73 -10.13 9.83
CA GLU A 69 -6.89 -11.24 8.89
C GLU A 69 -7.64 -12.37 9.59
N ALA A 70 -8.97 -12.38 9.56
CA ALA A 70 -9.73 -13.23 10.46
C ALA A 70 -11.07 -13.69 9.88
N ALA A 71 -11.67 -14.68 10.54
CA ALA A 71 -13.04 -15.07 10.32
C ALA A 71 -13.72 -15.47 11.63
N GLY A 72 -15.03 -15.25 11.69
CA GLY A 72 -15.81 -15.44 12.90
C GLY A 72 -17.29 -15.66 12.64
N ILE A 73 -18.05 -15.67 13.72
CA ILE A 73 -19.50 -15.88 13.72
C ILE A 73 -20.15 -14.69 14.42
N VAL A 74 -21.17 -14.10 13.80
CA VAL A 74 -21.94 -13.00 14.40
C VAL A 74 -22.57 -13.48 15.71
N GLU A 75 -22.30 -12.78 16.80
CA GLU A 75 -22.91 -13.04 18.10
C GLU A 75 -24.16 -12.19 18.32
N SER A 76 -24.07 -10.88 18.05
CA SER A 76 -25.20 -9.95 18.12
C SER A 76 -25.01 -8.79 17.14
N VAL A 77 -26.11 -8.12 16.82
CA VAL A 77 -26.14 -6.95 15.96
C VAL A 77 -26.79 -5.79 16.69
N GLY A 78 -26.32 -4.57 16.44
CA GLY A 78 -26.93 -3.38 16.98
C GLY A 78 -28.06 -2.85 16.10
N GLU A 79 -28.66 -1.75 16.55
CA GLU A 79 -29.84 -1.17 15.90
C GLU A 79 -29.61 -0.83 14.42
N GLY A 80 -30.61 -1.10 13.58
CA GLY A 80 -30.59 -0.76 12.16
C GLY A 80 -29.71 -1.66 11.28
N VAL A 81 -28.98 -2.62 11.82
CA VAL A 81 -28.30 -3.65 11.01
C VAL A 81 -29.35 -4.58 10.40
N THR A 82 -29.33 -4.70 9.07
CA THR A 82 -30.29 -5.55 8.33
C THR A 82 -29.61 -6.62 7.48
N THR A 83 -28.29 -6.50 7.28
CA THR A 83 -27.52 -7.38 6.41
C THR A 83 -26.94 -8.61 7.13
N PHE A 84 -26.99 -8.63 8.46
CA PHE A 84 -26.45 -9.70 9.30
C PHE A 84 -27.43 -10.14 10.38
N LYS A 85 -27.32 -11.40 10.81
CA LYS A 85 -28.01 -11.93 11.99
C LYS A 85 -27.07 -12.81 12.82
N PRO A 86 -27.35 -13.02 14.12
CA PRO A 86 -26.62 -13.99 14.94
C PRO A 86 -26.49 -15.36 14.26
N GLY A 87 -25.30 -15.96 14.34
CA GLY A 87 -24.97 -17.24 13.72
C GLY A 87 -24.43 -17.16 12.28
N ASP A 88 -24.53 -16.02 11.60
CA ASP A 88 -23.91 -15.86 10.28
C ASP A 88 -22.37 -15.94 10.38
N LYS A 89 -21.74 -16.70 9.48
CA LYS A 89 -20.28 -16.69 9.29
C LYS A 89 -19.86 -15.44 8.54
N VAL A 90 -18.79 -14.81 9.00
CA VAL A 90 -18.34 -13.50 8.51
C VAL A 90 -16.82 -13.37 8.47
N ILE A 91 -16.35 -12.50 7.59
CA ILE A 91 -14.97 -12.00 7.53
C ILE A 91 -14.98 -10.50 7.82
N PRO A 92 -14.23 -10.01 8.82
CA PRO A 92 -13.92 -8.60 9.02
C PRO A 92 -13.16 -7.99 7.83
N LEU A 93 -13.50 -6.77 7.45
CA LEU A 93 -12.89 -6.04 6.33
C LEU A 93 -12.10 -4.84 6.85
N PHE A 94 -10.77 -4.94 6.92
CA PHE A 94 -9.92 -3.81 7.31
C PHE A 94 -10.02 -2.62 6.33
N THR A 95 -10.46 -2.88 5.09
CA THR A 95 -10.90 -1.85 4.15
C THR A 95 -12.43 -1.92 4.03
N PRO A 96 -13.17 -0.96 4.60
CA PRO A 96 -14.63 -0.99 4.57
C PRO A 96 -15.18 -0.78 3.16
N GLN A 97 -16.44 -1.12 2.92
CA GLN A 97 -17.15 -0.84 1.67
C GLN A 97 -18.50 -0.17 1.96
N CYS A 98 -18.50 1.14 2.17
CA CYS A 98 -19.71 1.88 2.58
C CYS A 98 -20.80 2.05 1.50
N GLY A 99 -20.53 1.68 0.23
CA GLY A 99 -21.45 1.84 -0.91
C GLY A 99 -21.80 3.28 -1.33
N LYS A 100 -21.49 4.28 -0.50
CA LYS A 100 -22.00 5.66 -0.66
C LYS A 100 -20.96 6.66 -1.17
N CYS A 101 -19.69 6.51 -0.77
CA CYS A 101 -18.64 7.46 -1.12
C CYS A 101 -18.21 7.35 -2.60
N ARG A 102 -17.58 8.41 -3.13
CA ARG A 102 -17.09 8.46 -4.52
C ARG A 102 -16.16 7.30 -4.89
N ILE A 103 -15.40 6.80 -3.91
CA ILE A 103 -14.48 5.68 -4.10
C ILE A 103 -15.26 4.36 -4.26
N CYS A 104 -16.24 4.08 -3.40
CA CYS A 104 -17.06 2.87 -3.54
C CYS A 104 -17.90 2.84 -4.82
N LYS A 105 -18.19 4.01 -5.40
CA LYS A 105 -18.91 4.15 -6.67
C LYS A 105 -17.97 4.07 -7.90
N ASN A 106 -16.66 4.04 -7.69
CA ASN A 106 -15.68 3.97 -8.78
C ASN A 106 -15.36 2.49 -9.09
N PRO A 107 -15.47 2.04 -10.36
CA PRO A 107 -15.24 0.63 -10.73
C PRO A 107 -13.79 0.15 -10.55
N GLU A 108 -12.83 1.07 -10.50
CA GLU A 108 -11.39 0.79 -10.39
C GLU A 108 -10.83 1.11 -8.99
N SER A 109 -11.68 1.24 -7.96
CA SER A 109 -11.22 1.56 -6.60
C SER A 109 -11.92 0.77 -5.51
N ASN A 110 -11.15 0.34 -4.51
CA ASN A 110 -11.65 -0.29 -3.29
C ASN A 110 -11.31 0.48 -2.01
N TYR A 111 -10.47 1.52 -2.08
CA TYR A 111 -9.96 2.24 -0.90
C TYR A 111 -10.96 3.25 -0.31
N CYS A 112 -12.02 2.74 0.31
CA CYS A 112 -13.16 3.52 0.82
C CYS A 112 -12.73 4.70 1.70
N LEU A 113 -13.40 5.86 1.57
CA LEU A 113 -13.10 7.05 2.37
C LEU A 113 -13.33 6.89 3.89
N LYS A 114 -13.98 5.80 4.32
CA LYS A 114 -14.19 5.48 5.73
C LYS A 114 -13.06 4.66 6.36
N ASN A 115 -12.01 4.33 5.60
CA ASN A 115 -10.89 3.55 6.11
C ASN A 115 -10.20 4.25 7.30
N ASP A 116 -9.64 3.45 8.21
CA ASP A 116 -8.80 3.93 9.32
C ASP A 116 -7.31 3.66 9.04
N LEU A 117 -6.93 3.51 7.76
CA LEU A 117 -5.55 3.23 7.36
C LEU A 117 -4.79 4.51 7.00
N SER A 118 -5.42 5.48 6.34
CA SER A 118 -4.76 6.72 5.92
C SER A 118 -4.39 7.61 7.11
N ASN A 119 -5.32 7.77 8.05
CA ASN A 119 -5.18 8.60 9.26
C ASN A 119 -5.74 7.79 10.43
N PRO A 120 -4.96 6.84 10.97
CA PRO A 120 -5.45 5.90 11.97
C PRO A 120 -5.84 6.61 13.26
N ARG A 121 -7.12 6.51 13.61
CA ARG A 121 -7.68 7.03 14.88
C ARG A 121 -7.81 5.94 15.93
N GLY A 122 -7.80 4.68 15.52
CA GLY A 122 -7.92 3.54 16.42
C GLY A 122 -9.28 3.47 17.11
N THR A 123 -10.35 3.80 16.37
CA THR A 123 -11.73 3.87 16.86
C THR A 123 -12.70 3.32 15.81
N LEU A 124 -13.96 3.09 16.21
CA LEU A 124 -15.05 2.81 15.28
C LEU A 124 -15.52 4.10 14.60
N GLN A 125 -16.46 4.02 13.65
CA GLN A 125 -16.89 5.20 12.88
C GLN A 125 -17.52 6.29 13.76
N ASP A 126 -18.08 5.96 14.93
CA ASP A 126 -18.60 6.92 15.90
C ASP A 126 -17.51 7.65 16.71
N GLY A 127 -16.24 7.35 16.48
CA GLY A 127 -15.10 7.96 17.14
C GLY A 127 -14.80 7.41 18.54
N THR A 128 -15.48 6.34 18.97
CA THR A 128 -15.28 5.72 20.28
C THR A 128 -14.73 4.29 20.17
N THR A 129 -14.33 3.72 21.30
CA THR A 129 -13.91 2.30 21.39
C THR A 129 -15.02 1.43 22.01
N ARG A 130 -14.89 0.12 21.81
CA ARG A 130 -15.72 -0.91 22.45
C ARG A 130 -14.92 -1.76 23.44
N PHE A 131 -13.64 -1.47 23.59
CA PHE A 131 -12.72 -2.22 24.44
C PHE A 131 -12.29 -1.39 25.65
N THR A 132 -12.41 -2.02 26.81
CA THR A 132 -11.81 -1.54 28.05
C THR A 132 -10.94 -2.66 28.62
N CYS A 133 -9.77 -2.32 29.14
CA CYS A 133 -8.94 -3.23 29.91
C CYS A 133 -8.34 -2.53 31.13
N LYS A 134 -8.44 -3.15 32.31
CA LYS A 134 -7.96 -2.56 33.58
C LYS A 134 -8.47 -1.13 33.80
N GLY A 135 -9.75 -0.89 33.47
CA GLY A 135 -10.39 0.42 33.55
C GLY A 135 -9.92 1.46 32.50
N LYS A 136 -9.04 1.09 31.56
CA LYS A 136 -8.53 1.97 30.52
C LYS A 136 -9.16 1.65 29.15
N PRO A 137 -9.54 2.65 28.34
CA PRO A 137 -9.97 2.41 26.97
C PRO A 137 -8.81 1.85 26.14
N ILE A 138 -9.10 0.86 25.29
CA ILE A 138 -8.13 0.25 24.37
C ILE A 138 -8.55 0.57 22.94
N HIS A 139 -7.60 0.97 22.09
CA HIS A 139 -7.87 1.31 20.70
C HIS A 139 -8.23 0.09 19.86
N HIS A 140 -9.00 0.36 18.80
CA HIS A 140 -9.20 -0.56 17.69
C HIS A 140 -8.05 -0.49 16.69
N PHE A 141 -7.88 -1.53 15.88
CA PHE A 141 -6.94 -1.55 14.76
C PHE A 141 -7.69 -1.76 13.45
N LEU A 142 -7.56 -0.79 12.52
CA LEU A 142 -8.20 -0.79 11.20
C LEU A 142 -9.73 -1.02 11.23
N GLY A 143 -10.36 -0.69 12.37
CA GLY A 143 -11.77 -0.93 12.63
C GLY A 143 -12.16 -2.41 12.77
N VAL A 144 -11.21 -3.34 12.98
CA VAL A 144 -11.50 -4.80 13.04
C VAL A 144 -11.02 -5.51 14.31
N SER A 145 -9.78 -5.28 14.76
CA SER A 145 -9.25 -5.71 16.08
C SER A 145 -9.50 -7.19 16.43
N THR A 146 -8.91 -8.10 15.66
CA THR A 146 -9.27 -9.53 15.66
C THR A 146 -8.44 -10.42 16.58
N PHE A 147 -7.41 -9.90 17.25
CA PHE A 147 -6.69 -10.59 18.34
C PHE A 147 -7.47 -10.55 19.67
N SER A 148 -8.77 -10.82 19.60
CA SER A 148 -9.70 -10.91 20.73
C SER A 148 -10.71 -12.02 20.47
N GLN A 149 -11.19 -12.69 21.52
CA GLN A 149 -12.27 -13.67 21.38
C GLN A 149 -13.57 -13.04 20.85
N TYR A 150 -13.81 -11.77 21.15
CA TYR A 150 -14.93 -11.00 20.64
C TYR A 150 -14.49 -9.61 20.18
N THR A 151 -15.00 -9.16 19.05
CA THR A 151 -14.77 -7.80 18.54
C THR A 151 -16.08 -7.16 18.06
N VAL A 152 -16.14 -5.84 18.05
CA VAL A 152 -17.28 -5.06 17.54
C VAL A 152 -16.78 -4.25 16.36
N ILE A 153 -17.53 -4.31 15.26
CA ILE A 153 -17.14 -3.76 13.95
C ILE A 153 -18.34 -3.03 13.34
N ASP A 154 -18.11 -1.92 12.65
CA ASP A 154 -19.12 -1.26 11.84
C ASP A 154 -19.67 -2.17 10.71
N GLU A 155 -20.98 -2.16 10.46
CA GLU A 155 -21.66 -2.99 9.44
C GLU A 155 -20.96 -2.92 8.06
N SER A 156 -20.44 -1.73 7.68
CA SER A 156 -19.75 -1.54 6.40
C SER A 156 -18.37 -2.21 6.28
N ALA A 157 -17.86 -2.75 7.39
CA ALA A 157 -16.56 -3.41 7.50
C ALA A 157 -16.70 -4.91 7.83
N VAL A 158 -17.85 -5.52 7.49
CA VAL A 158 -18.08 -6.96 7.65
C VAL A 158 -18.62 -7.52 6.33
N ALA A 159 -18.18 -8.72 5.95
CA ALA A 159 -18.73 -9.47 4.84
C ALA A 159 -19.29 -10.80 5.32
N LYS A 160 -20.52 -11.11 4.91
CA LYS A 160 -21.13 -12.43 5.12
C LYS A 160 -20.55 -13.42 4.11
N ILE A 161 -20.26 -14.63 4.58
CA ILE A 161 -19.71 -15.70 3.76
C ILE A 161 -20.59 -16.95 3.82
N ASP A 162 -20.24 -17.96 3.01
CA ASP A 162 -20.92 -19.25 3.01
C ASP A 162 -20.88 -19.91 4.41
N ALA A 163 -22.04 -20.36 4.88
CA ALA A 163 -22.22 -21.04 6.15
C ALA A 163 -21.42 -22.35 6.26
N ALA A 164 -21.08 -23.00 5.13
CA ALA A 164 -20.26 -24.21 5.10
C ALA A 164 -18.74 -23.93 5.17
N SER A 165 -18.31 -22.66 5.05
CA SER A 165 -16.88 -22.31 4.94
C SER A 165 -16.05 -22.75 6.17
N PRO A 166 -14.89 -23.39 5.98
CA PRO A 166 -13.94 -23.68 7.06
C PRO A 166 -13.22 -22.40 7.49
N LEU A 167 -13.62 -21.83 8.64
CA LEU A 167 -13.18 -20.51 9.10
C LEU A 167 -11.68 -20.43 9.36
N GLU A 168 -11.06 -21.55 9.74
CA GLU A 168 -9.62 -21.71 9.94
C GLU A 168 -8.80 -21.62 8.66
N LYS A 169 -9.44 -21.70 7.48
CA LYS A 169 -8.79 -21.54 6.17
C LYS A 169 -9.16 -20.20 5.54
N VAL A 170 -10.45 -19.87 5.52
CA VAL A 170 -10.93 -18.68 4.80
C VAL A 170 -10.57 -17.36 5.49
N CYS A 171 -10.07 -17.38 6.74
CA CYS A 171 -9.56 -16.18 7.40
C CYS A 171 -8.48 -15.46 6.57
N LEU A 172 -7.67 -16.20 5.79
CA LEU A 172 -6.63 -15.65 4.92
C LEU A 172 -7.18 -14.79 3.77
N ILE A 173 -8.45 -14.97 3.40
CA ILE A 173 -9.15 -14.14 2.40
C ILE A 173 -9.34 -12.71 2.93
N GLY A 174 -9.37 -12.52 4.25
CA GLY A 174 -9.51 -11.21 4.88
C GLY A 174 -8.33 -10.26 4.62
N CYS A 175 -7.14 -10.78 4.28
CA CYS A 175 -5.99 -9.96 3.91
C CYS A 175 -5.07 -10.66 2.90
N GLY A 176 -4.17 -11.55 3.35
CA GLY A 176 -2.97 -11.92 2.62
C GLY A 176 -3.21 -12.61 1.29
N PHE A 177 -4.17 -13.54 1.23
CA PHE A 177 -4.50 -14.25 0.00
C PHE A 177 -5.10 -13.30 -1.05
N SER A 178 -6.18 -12.60 -0.67
CA SER A 178 -6.90 -11.68 -1.56
C SER A 178 -6.02 -10.54 -2.04
N THR A 179 -5.13 -10.04 -1.18
CA THR A 179 -4.17 -9.00 -1.50
C THR A 179 -3.21 -9.43 -2.59
N GLY A 180 -2.53 -10.58 -2.43
CA GLY A 180 -1.54 -11.04 -3.41
C GLY A 180 -2.21 -11.48 -4.71
N TYR A 181 -3.26 -12.29 -4.61
CA TYR A 181 -3.98 -12.78 -5.78
C TYR A 181 -4.59 -11.64 -6.60
N GLY A 182 -5.29 -10.72 -5.93
CA GLY A 182 -5.90 -9.54 -6.54
C GLY A 182 -4.88 -8.56 -7.14
N SER A 183 -3.67 -8.46 -6.56
CA SER A 183 -2.59 -7.65 -7.12
C SER A 183 -2.18 -8.15 -8.51
N ALA A 184 -2.08 -9.46 -8.71
CA ALA A 184 -1.77 -10.03 -10.01
C ALA A 184 -2.96 -9.92 -10.99
N VAL A 185 -4.13 -10.45 -10.62
CA VAL A 185 -5.22 -10.66 -11.59
C VAL A 185 -6.08 -9.42 -11.84
N LYS A 186 -6.19 -8.51 -10.86
CA LYS A 186 -7.07 -7.32 -10.96
C LYS A 186 -6.32 -6.01 -11.07
N VAL A 187 -5.22 -5.83 -10.33
CA VAL A 187 -4.44 -4.58 -10.37
C VAL A 187 -3.51 -4.59 -11.58
N ALA A 188 -2.57 -5.54 -11.63
CA ALA A 188 -1.63 -5.68 -12.74
C ALA A 188 -2.29 -6.22 -14.02
N LYS A 189 -3.35 -7.03 -13.87
CA LYS A 189 -4.04 -7.71 -14.97
C LYS A 189 -3.04 -8.51 -15.82
N VAL A 190 -2.25 -9.35 -15.14
CA VAL A 190 -1.25 -10.24 -15.75
C VAL A 190 -1.86 -10.95 -16.96
N THR A 191 -1.11 -10.97 -18.06
CA THR A 191 -1.56 -11.52 -19.34
C THR A 191 -1.01 -12.93 -19.59
N PRO A 192 -1.75 -13.80 -20.31
CA PRO A 192 -1.24 -15.10 -20.71
C PRO A 192 0.07 -14.98 -21.50
N GLY A 193 1.04 -15.87 -21.22
CA GLY A 193 2.34 -15.87 -21.88
C GLY A 193 3.38 -14.90 -21.29
N SER A 194 2.98 -14.01 -20.38
CA SER A 194 3.88 -13.01 -19.79
C SER A 194 4.91 -13.60 -18.81
N THR A 195 5.98 -12.84 -18.57
CA THR A 195 7.02 -13.08 -17.57
C THR A 195 6.82 -12.16 -16.37
N CYS A 196 6.70 -12.75 -15.18
CA CYS A 196 6.49 -12.04 -13.92
C CYS A 196 7.72 -12.15 -13.00
N ALA A 197 8.05 -11.09 -12.26
CA ALA A 197 8.97 -11.12 -11.12
C ALA A 197 8.24 -10.79 -9.81
N VAL A 198 8.43 -11.62 -8.77
CA VAL A 198 7.81 -11.43 -7.45
C VAL A 198 8.87 -11.30 -6.37
N PHE A 199 9.00 -10.09 -5.80
CA PHE A 199 9.96 -9.78 -4.74
C PHE A 199 9.33 -9.99 -3.37
N GLY A 200 9.83 -10.98 -2.63
CA GLY A 200 9.36 -11.39 -1.32
C GLY A 200 8.42 -12.60 -1.39
N LEU A 201 8.75 -13.67 -0.68
CA LEU A 201 8.04 -14.95 -0.72
C LEU A 201 7.35 -15.29 0.61
N GLY A 202 6.76 -14.28 1.26
CA GLY A 202 5.81 -14.47 2.36
C GLY A 202 4.41 -14.86 1.86
N GLY A 203 3.42 -14.94 2.76
CA GLY A 203 2.05 -15.35 2.39
C GLY A 203 1.43 -14.52 1.25
N VAL A 204 1.62 -13.19 1.26
CA VAL A 204 1.15 -12.31 0.19
C VAL A 204 1.88 -12.57 -1.12
N GLY A 205 3.22 -12.68 -1.09
CA GLY A 205 4.02 -12.93 -2.28
C GLY A 205 3.73 -14.29 -2.92
N LEU A 206 3.53 -15.34 -2.12
CA LEU A 206 3.07 -16.64 -2.61
C LEU A 206 1.68 -16.55 -3.23
N SER A 207 0.81 -15.70 -2.71
CA SER A 207 -0.52 -15.45 -3.31
C SER A 207 -0.43 -14.66 -4.61
N VAL A 208 0.56 -13.77 -4.79
CA VAL A 208 0.90 -13.16 -6.08
C VAL A 208 1.33 -14.23 -7.08
N VAL A 209 2.24 -15.14 -6.69
CA VAL A 209 2.66 -16.27 -7.55
C VAL A 209 1.46 -17.10 -8.02
N MET A 210 0.53 -17.43 -7.11
CA MET A 210 -0.71 -18.13 -7.47
C MET A 210 -1.56 -17.33 -8.45
N GLY A 211 -1.67 -16.01 -8.28
CA GLY A 211 -2.39 -15.12 -9.18
C GLY A 211 -1.76 -15.02 -10.57
N CYS A 212 -0.42 -14.90 -10.65
CA CYS A 212 0.31 -14.90 -11.91
C CYS A 212 0.12 -16.23 -12.67
N LYS A 213 0.19 -17.36 -11.96
CA LYS A 213 -0.06 -18.69 -12.56
C LYS A 213 -1.49 -18.82 -13.05
N ALA A 214 -2.47 -18.41 -12.26
CA ALA A 214 -3.88 -18.45 -12.65
C ALA A 214 -4.19 -17.55 -13.86
N ALA A 215 -3.45 -16.46 -14.02
CA ALA A 215 -3.53 -15.57 -15.18
C ALA A 215 -2.81 -16.09 -16.45
N GLY A 216 -2.09 -17.22 -16.34
CA GLY A 216 -1.42 -17.86 -17.48
C GLY A 216 -0.04 -17.31 -17.81
N ALA A 217 0.67 -16.68 -16.86
CA ALA A 217 2.07 -16.28 -17.05
C ALA A 217 2.94 -17.50 -17.41
N ALA A 218 3.79 -17.37 -18.43
CA ALA A 218 4.68 -18.43 -18.89
C ALA A 218 5.89 -18.61 -17.97
N ARG A 219 6.39 -17.51 -17.40
CA ARG A 219 7.53 -17.49 -16.48
C ARG A 219 7.19 -16.69 -15.24
N ILE A 220 7.53 -17.22 -14.06
CA ILE A 220 7.33 -16.57 -12.76
C ILE A 220 8.63 -16.70 -11.96
N ILE A 221 9.39 -15.60 -11.89
CA ILE A 221 10.67 -15.50 -11.22
C ILE A 221 10.45 -15.02 -9.79
N ALA A 222 10.65 -15.92 -8.82
CA ALA A 222 10.51 -15.65 -7.40
C ALA A 222 11.83 -15.15 -6.80
N VAL A 223 11.82 -13.99 -6.14
CA VAL A 223 13.01 -13.33 -5.60
C VAL A 223 12.90 -13.22 -4.08
N ASP A 224 13.79 -13.88 -3.33
CA ASP A 224 13.89 -13.74 -1.86
C ASP A 224 15.33 -14.01 -1.40
N ILE A 225 15.75 -13.36 -0.32
CA ILE A 225 17.06 -13.59 0.28
C ILE A 225 17.11 -14.89 1.09
N ASN A 226 15.95 -15.39 1.51
CA ASN A 226 15.83 -16.67 2.20
C ASN A 226 15.47 -17.79 1.21
N LYS A 227 16.47 -18.64 0.90
CA LYS A 227 16.32 -19.75 -0.04
C LYS A 227 15.36 -20.85 0.44
N ASP A 228 15.10 -20.96 1.74
CA ASP A 228 14.19 -21.97 2.30
C ASP A 228 12.76 -21.81 1.78
N LYS A 229 12.40 -20.60 1.32
CA LYS A 229 11.08 -20.29 0.78
C LYS A 229 10.88 -20.78 -0.67
N PHE A 230 11.96 -21.11 -1.38
CA PHE A 230 11.90 -21.41 -2.81
C PHE A 230 11.11 -22.68 -3.12
N ALA A 231 11.22 -23.71 -2.28
CA ALA A 231 10.49 -24.96 -2.47
C ALA A 231 8.96 -24.73 -2.54
N LYS A 232 8.44 -23.96 -1.58
CA LYS A 232 7.00 -23.61 -1.54
C LYS A 232 6.61 -22.68 -2.70
N ALA A 233 7.46 -21.73 -3.07
CA ALA A 233 7.20 -20.85 -4.21
C ALA A 233 7.05 -21.67 -5.52
N LYS A 234 7.93 -22.64 -5.75
CA LYS A 234 7.86 -23.54 -6.92
C LYS A 234 6.61 -24.41 -6.92
N GLU A 235 6.27 -25.00 -5.78
CA GLU A 235 5.04 -25.78 -5.60
C GLU A 235 3.80 -24.98 -6.03
N LEU A 236 3.76 -23.69 -5.70
CA LEU A 236 2.61 -22.82 -5.98
C LEU A 236 2.63 -22.17 -7.37
N GLY A 237 3.76 -22.21 -8.09
CA GLY A 237 3.80 -21.77 -9.48
C GLY A 237 5.06 -21.05 -9.96
N ALA A 238 6.02 -20.73 -9.08
CA ALA A 238 7.27 -20.13 -9.51
C ALA A 238 8.02 -21.08 -10.44
N THR A 239 8.44 -20.60 -11.61
CA THR A 239 9.25 -21.38 -12.56
C THR A 239 10.72 -21.34 -12.16
N GLU A 240 11.16 -20.21 -11.63
CA GLU A 240 12.55 -19.93 -11.26
C GLU A 240 12.57 -19.25 -9.89
N CYS A 241 13.63 -19.46 -9.11
CA CYS A 241 13.85 -18.76 -7.86
C CYS A 241 15.29 -18.26 -7.79
N ILE A 242 15.48 -17.01 -7.39
CA ILE A 242 16.80 -16.39 -7.30
C ILE A 242 16.97 -15.68 -5.96
N ASN A 243 18.16 -15.81 -5.37
CA ASN A 243 18.57 -15.03 -4.22
C ASN A 243 19.48 -13.88 -4.69
N PRO A 244 19.13 -12.60 -4.44
CA PRO A 244 19.99 -11.48 -4.78
C PRO A 244 21.44 -11.57 -4.26
N GLN A 245 21.66 -12.28 -3.15
CA GLN A 245 22.96 -12.46 -2.51
C GLN A 245 23.89 -13.42 -3.27
N ASP A 246 23.36 -14.20 -4.21
CA ASP A 246 24.17 -15.10 -5.06
C ASP A 246 24.82 -14.37 -6.24
N TYR A 247 24.50 -13.09 -6.44
CA TYR A 247 24.93 -12.31 -7.60
C TYR A 247 25.82 -11.14 -7.19
N LYS A 248 26.81 -10.83 -8.05
CA LYS A 248 27.64 -9.62 -7.91
C LYS A 248 26.96 -8.37 -8.45
N LYS A 249 26.09 -8.54 -9.45
CA LYS A 249 25.32 -7.45 -10.09
C LYS A 249 24.06 -7.14 -9.28
N PRO A 250 23.53 -5.91 -9.35
CA PRO A 250 22.21 -5.60 -8.84
C PRO A 250 21.14 -6.53 -9.44
N ILE A 251 20.18 -6.96 -8.63
CA ILE A 251 19.20 -7.98 -9.04
C ILE A 251 18.34 -7.56 -10.24
N GLN A 252 18.08 -6.26 -10.41
CA GLN A 252 17.36 -5.74 -11.56
C GLN A 252 18.13 -5.90 -12.88
N GLU A 253 19.47 -5.89 -12.86
CA GLU A 253 20.28 -6.17 -14.05
C GLU A 253 20.28 -7.66 -14.37
N VAL A 254 20.39 -8.51 -13.33
CA VAL A 254 20.28 -9.96 -13.46
C VAL A 254 18.93 -10.35 -14.08
N LEU A 255 17.84 -9.75 -13.61
CA LEU A 255 16.51 -10.01 -14.17
C LEU A 255 16.41 -9.60 -15.63
N LYS A 256 16.94 -8.44 -16.02
CA LYS A 256 16.96 -8.01 -17.43
C LYS A 256 17.75 -8.96 -18.33
N GLU A 257 18.88 -9.46 -17.83
CA GLU A 257 19.70 -10.44 -18.53
C GLU A 257 18.99 -11.79 -18.65
N MET A 258 18.22 -12.20 -17.63
CA MET A 258 17.45 -13.46 -17.64
C MET A 258 16.22 -13.44 -18.56
N THR A 259 15.77 -12.26 -18.97
CA THR A 259 14.50 -12.06 -19.69
C THR A 259 14.67 -11.20 -20.93
N ASP A 260 15.89 -11.11 -21.45
CA ASP A 260 16.24 -10.44 -22.71
C ASP A 260 15.75 -8.99 -22.85
N GLY A 261 15.70 -8.24 -21.74
CA GLY A 261 15.30 -6.82 -21.76
C GLY A 261 14.53 -6.37 -20.51
N GLY A 262 13.82 -7.29 -19.87
CA GLY A 262 13.07 -7.04 -18.63
C GLY A 262 11.85 -7.93 -18.49
N VAL A 263 11.17 -7.87 -17.35
CA VAL A 263 9.91 -8.62 -17.13
C VAL A 263 8.70 -7.84 -17.64
N ASP A 264 7.58 -8.52 -17.92
CA ASP A 264 6.32 -7.85 -18.26
C ASP A 264 5.66 -7.25 -17.01
N PHE A 265 5.70 -7.99 -15.89
CA PHE A 265 5.11 -7.57 -14.63
C PHE A 265 6.06 -7.80 -13.46
N SER A 266 6.13 -6.83 -12.56
CA SER A 266 6.93 -6.94 -11.34
C SER A 266 6.12 -6.54 -10.11
N PHE A 267 6.33 -7.27 -9.01
CA PHE A 267 5.60 -7.11 -7.76
C PHE A 267 6.55 -6.93 -6.57
N GLU A 268 6.42 -5.82 -5.85
CA GLU A 268 7.10 -5.62 -4.56
C GLU A 268 6.14 -6.02 -3.44
N VAL A 269 6.57 -6.99 -2.62
CA VAL A 269 5.73 -7.59 -1.56
C VAL A 269 6.52 -7.78 -0.27
N ILE A 270 7.46 -6.87 0.00
CA ILE A 270 8.33 -6.88 1.20
C ILE A 270 8.08 -5.64 2.04
N GLY A 271 7.96 -4.47 1.41
CA GLY A 271 7.82 -3.18 2.08
C GLY A 271 9.14 -2.44 2.28
N ARG A 272 10.14 -2.63 1.40
CA ARG A 272 11.38 -1.85 1.44
C ARG A 272 11.53 -0.91 0.23
N LEU A 273 12.14 0.25 0.48
CA LEU A 273 12.28 1.29 -0.55
C LEU A 273 13.21 0.90 -1.69
N ASP A 274 14.32 0.23 -1.38
CA ASP A 274 15.30 -0.27 -2.34
C ASP A 274 14.67 -1.30 -3.29
N THR A 275 13.92 -2.27 -2.75
CA THR A 275 13.23 -3.29 -3.56
C THR A 275 12.09 -2.71 -4.39
N MET A 276 11.44 -1.64 -3.95
CA MET A 276 10.47 -0.90 -4.77
C MET A 276 11.12 -0.29 -6.01
N VAL A 277 12.28 0.35 -5.85
CA VAL A 277 13.04 0.92 -6.98
C VAL A 277 13.52 -0.19 -7.93
N CYS A 278 14.00 -1.32 -7.39
CA CYS A 278 14.38 -2.47 -8.21
C CYS A 278 13.18 -3.01 -9.01
N THR A 279 12.03 -3.16 -8.35
CA THR A 279 10.78 -3.62 -8.97
C THR A 279 10.37 -2.70 -10.13
N MET A 280 10.49 -1.37 -9.99
CA MET A 280 10.18 -0.41 -11.07
C MET A 280 11.15 -0.43 -12.25
N THR A 281 12.39 -0.85 -12.02
CA THR A 281 13.46 -0.72 -13.02
C THR A 281 13.77 -2.02 -13.76
N CYS A 282 13.25 -3.16 -13.30
CA CYS A 282 13.40 -4.46 -13.96
C CYS A 282 12.47 -4.74 -15.17
N PRO A 283 11.29 -4.10 -15.33
CA PRO A 283 10.46 -4.28 -16.53
C PRO A 283 11.03 -3.55 -17.76
N GLU A 284 10.78 -4.11 -18.94
CA GLU A 284 11.10 -3.46 -20.23
C GLU A 284 9.93 -2.59 -20.72
N ILE A 285 8.70 -3.11 -20.58
CA ILE A 285 7.45 -2.48 -20.98
C ILE A 285 6.68 -2.09 -19.70
N SER A 286 6.08 -0.90 -19.69
CA SER A 286 5.67 -0.12 -18.53
C SER A 286 4.50 -0.70 -17.70
N ALA A 287 4.64 -1.87 -17.07
CA ALA A 287 3.67 -2.40 -16.10
C ALA A 287 4.35 -2.90 -14.82
N SER A 288 4.47 -2.03 -13.82
CA SER A 288 4.90 -2.41 -12.46
C SER A 288 3.75 -2.22 -11.46
N ALA A 289 3.54 -3.19 -10.58
CA ALA A 289 2.56 -3.11 -9.49
C ALA A 289 3.31 -3.16 -8.15
N ILE A 290 3.30 -2.05 -7.41
CA ILE A 290 3.99 -1.94 -6.12
C ILE A 290 2.96 -2.06 -5.00
N TRP A 291 3.13 -3.02 -4.09
CA TRP A 291 2.24 -3.15 -2.93
C TRP A 291 2.97 -2.77 -1.63
N ARG A 292 2.67 -1.58 -1.11
CA ARG A 292 3.06 -1.16 0.23
C ARG A 292 1.81 -0.92 1.07
N MET A 293 1.74 -1.53 2.25
CA MET A 293 0.67 -1.24 3.20
C MET A 293 0.96 0.05 4.00
N HIS A 294 1.15 1.23 3.35
CA HIS A 294 0.90 2.56 3.99
C HIS A 294 1.06 3.82 3.10
N LEU A 295 0.28 4.85 3.48
CA LEU A 295 0.23 6.28 3.08
C LEU A 295 -0.53 6.64 1.79
N GLY A 296 -1.86 6.67 1.89
CA GLY A 296 -2.69 7.85 1.51
C GLY A 296 -2.66 8.41 0.08
N SER A 297 -1.91 7.85 -0.85
CA SER A 297 -1.80 8.37 -2.22
C SER A 297 -1.52 7.21 -3.16
N ARG A 298 -2.44 7.01 -4.12
CA ARG A 298 -2.23 6.11 -5.25
C ARG A 298 -1.03 6.64 -6.05
N ILE A 299 0.08 5.93 -6.08
CA ILE A 299 1.09 6.14 -7.12
C ILE A 299 0.79 5.14 -8.24
N TYR A 300 0.07 5.61 -9.26
CA TYR A 300 0.09 5.00 -10.58
C TYR A 300 1.17 5.75 -11.36
N VAL A 301 2.30 5.12 -11.69
CA VAL A 301 3.26 5.71 -12.63
C VAL A 301 2.92 5.18 -14.02
N TYR A 302 2.20 5.98 -14.80
CA TYR A 302 2.09 5.77 -16.24
C TYR A 302 3.29 6.46 -16.89
N LEU A 303 4.29 5.69 -17.33
CA LEU A 303 5.36 6.23 -18.17
C LEU A 303 4.90 6.19 -19.62
N GLN A 304 4.48 7.33 -20.17
CA GLN A 304 4.28 7.47 -21.60
C GLN A 304 5.59 8.00 -22.20
N MET A 305 6.29 7.18 -22.98
CA MET A 305 7.48 7.62 -23.72
C MET A 305 7.04 8.63 -24.79
N LEU A 306 7.31 9.92 -24.58
CA LEU A 306 7.15 10.94 -25.60
C LEU A 306 8.49 11.12 -26.33
N PHE A 307 8.60 10.62 -27.57
CA PHE A 307 9.69 10.99 -28.46
C PHE A 307 9.44 12.40 -28.99
N LEU A 308 10.16 13.39 -28.47
CA LEU A 308 10.13 14.76 -28.96
C LEU A 308 11.19 14.89 -30.06
N VAL A 309 10.78 14.73 -31.33
CA VAL A 309 11.63 15.01 -32.49
C VAL A 309 11.64 16.52 -32.70
N ILE A 310 12.72 17.18 -32.28
CA ILE A 310 12.96 18.59 -32.59
C ILE A 310 13.58 18.64 -33.99
N ASN A 311 12.82 19.09 -34.99
CA ASN A 311 13.35 19.39 -36.32
C ASN A 311 14.22 20.65 -36.26
N GLY A 312 15.54 20.46 -36.22
CA GLY A 312 16.53 21.51 -36.36
C GLY A 312 17.88 20.90 -36.71
N ASN A 313 18.48 21.32 -37.83
CA ASN A 313 19.77 20.85 -38.33
C ASN A 313 20.86 20.95 -37.25
N PHE A 314 21.18 19.81 -36.64
CA PHE A 314 22.41 19.61 -35.86
C PHE A 314 23.14 18.39 -36.41
N PRO A 315 24.47 18.45 -36.55
CA PRO A 315 25.25 17.30 -37.03
C PRO A 315 25.16 16.18 -35.99
N SER A 316 24.67 15.03 -36.47
CA SER A 316 24.79 13.66 -35.94
C SER A 316 25.06 13.49 -34.43
N SER A 317 24.11 12.79 -33.79
CA SER A 317 24.21 12.03 -32.53
C SER A 317 24.04 12.75 -31.19
N VAL A 318 22.82 13.24 -30.88
CA VAL A 318 22.34 13.29 -29.48
C VAL A 318 20.81 13.11 -29.43
N CYS A 319 20.33 11.93 -29.05
CA CYS A 319 18.94 11.74 -28.62
C CYS A 319 18.84 12.02 -27.11
N TYR A 320 18.10 13.04 -26.71
CA TYR A 320 17.81 13.31 -25.30
C TYR A 320 16.58 12.53 -24.86
N LEU A 321 16.77 11.57 -23.96
CA LEU A 321 15.70 10.84 -23.29
C LEU A 321 15.25 11.65 -22.05
N ALA A 322 14.06 12.25 -22.09
CA ALA A 322 13.48 12.96 -20.97
C ALA A 322 12.36 12.13 -20.33
N TYR A 323 12.53 11.75 -19.07
CA TYR A 323 11.50 11.06 -18.28
C TYR A 323 10.58 12.08 -17.62
N LEU A 324 9.34 12.15 -18.09
CA LEU A 324 8.26 12.89 -17.44
C LEU A 324 7.44 11.94 -16.57
N ILE A 325 7.59 12.06 -15.25
CA ILE A 325 6.71 11.39 -14.28
C ILE A 325 5.42 12.22 -14.20
N TYR A 326 4.33 11.73 -14.80
CA TYR A 326 3.01 12.32 -14.64
C TYR A 326 2.31 11.71 -13.39
N CYS A 327 2.18 12.50 -12.34
CA CYS A 327 1.25 12.20 -11.24
C CYS A 327 -0.12 12.79 -11.59
N TYR A 328 -1.12 11.94 -11.87
CA TYR A 328 -2.50 12.41 -12.08
C TYR A 328 -3.29 12.42 -10.76
N GLU A 329 -3.69 13.60 -10.31
CA GLU A 329 -4.72 13.77 -9.29
C GLU A 329 -6.06 14.08 -9.99
N LYS A 330 -6.98 13.09 -10.06
CA LYS A 330 -8.32 13.31 -10.62
C LYS A 330 -9.28 13.75 -9.50
N SER A 331 -9.14 14.99 -9.05
CA SER A 331 -10.18 15.73 -8.32
C SER A 331 -10.44 17.07 -9.02
N SER A 332 -11.70 17.33 -9.38
CA SER A 332 -12.26 18.63 -9.81
C SER A 332 -11.68 19.31 -11.06
N ILE A 333 -12.20 18.93 -12.23
CA ILE A 333 -12.42 19.91 -13.31
C ILE A 333 -13.67 20.71 -12.92
N GLN A 334 -13.48 21.82 -12.20
CA GLN A 334 -14.33 23.04 -12.31
C GLN A 334 -13.94 24.21 -11.40
N SER A 335 -12.87 24.15 -10.61
CA SER A 335 -12.40 25.34 -9.88
C SER A 335 -10.91 25.28 -9.54
N ALA A 336 -10.05 25.46 -10.55
CA ALA A 336 -8.63 25.74 -10.33
C ALA A 336 -8.23 26.95 -11.18
N LYS A 337 -8.55 28.14 -10.69
CA LYS A 337 -7.76 29.34 -10.99
C LYS A 337 -6.35 29.06 -10.44
N GLN A 338 -5.37 29.03 -11.34
CA GLN A 338 -3.96 29.36 -11.08
C GLN A 338 -3.39 28.85 -9.74
N THR A 339 -2.99 27.59 -9.69
CA THR A 339 -1.95 27.15 -8.74
C THR A 339 -0.81 26.56 -9.56
N CYS A 340 0.11 27.44 -9.94
CA CYS A 340 1.29 27.11 -10.70
C CYS A 340 2.25 26.32 -9.80
N LEU A 341 2.35 25.01 -10.00
CA LEU A 341 3.43 24.19 -9.42
C LEU A 341 4.76 24.73 -9.95
N LYS A 342 5.51 25.46 -9.12
CA LYS A 342 6.85 25.96 -9.44
C LYS A 342 7.80 24.77 -9.59
N SER A 343 8.08 24.41 -10.83
CA SER A 343 9.19 23.53 -11.17
C SER A 343 10.46 24.36 -11.25
N TYR A 344 11.52 23.95 -10.56
CA TYR A 344 12.82 24.61 -10.64
C TYR A 344 13.75 23.78 -11.54
N PHE A 345 14.33 24.43 -12.55
CA PHE A 345 15.31 23.82 -13.45
C PHE A 345 16.71 24.20 -12.99
N PHE A 346 17.58 23.20 -12.80
CA PHE A 346 19.00 23.43 -12.60
C PHE A 346 19.80 22.76 -13.72
N LEU A 347 20.75 23.52 -14.28
CA LEU A 347 21.74 23.04 -15.22
C LEU A 347 23.06 22.88 -14.46
N ARG A 348 23.54 21.64 -14.33
CA ARG A 348 24.89 21.36 -13.84
C ARG A 348 25.75 20.92 -15.03
N LYS A 349 26.88 21.60 -15.22
CA LYS A 349 27.85 21.29 -16.28
C LYS A 349 29.02 20.56 -15.64
N GLU A 350 29.14 19.26 -15.92
CA GLU A 350 30.33 18.47 -15.57
C GLU A 350 30.87 17.82 -16.84
N LYS A 351 32.17 18.03 -17.09
CA LYS A 351 32.94 17.40 -18.18
C LYS A 351 32.24 17.40 -19.54
N GLY A 352 31.68 18.54 -19.95
CA GLY A 352 31.13 18.73 -21.29
C GLY A 352 29.70 18.21 -21.51
N LEU A 353 29.08 17.55 -20.53
CA LEU A 353 27.67 17.13 -20.58
C LEU A 353 26.78 18.07 -19.76
N VAL A 354 25.60 18.38 -20.32
CA VAL A 354 24.57 19.20 -19.67
C VAL A 354 23.49 18.28 -19.14
N PHE A 355 23.31 18.26 -17.81
CA PHE A 355 22.26 17.49 -17.15
C PHE A 355 21.10 18.41 -16.77
N LEU A 356 19.87 18.03 -17.17
CA LEU A 356 18.63 18.68 -16.76
C LEU A 356 18.01 17.90 -15.59
N HIS A 357 18.01 18.47 -14.39
CA HIS A 357 17.32 17.88 -13.24
C HIS A 357 15.98 18.59 -13.00
N ILE A 358 14.91 17.81 -12.92
CA ILE A 358 13.57 18.26 -12.51
C ILE A 358 13.36 17.79 -11.07
N ALA A 359 13.15 18.72 -10.14
CA ALA A 359 12.81 18.42 -8.75
C ALA A 359 11.49 19.10 -8.37
N THR A 360 10.58 18.33 -7.77
CA THR A 360 9.38 18.85 -7.10
C THR A 360 9.73 19.29 -5.67
N ALA A 361 8.96 20.24 -5.12
CA ALA A 361 9.30 21.03 -3.93
C ALA A 361 9.63 20.19 -2.67
N ASP A 362 9.08 18.98 -2.53
CA ASP A 362 9.30 18.14 -1.34
C ASP A 362 10.71 17.53 -1.27
N ILE A 363 11.35 17.32 -2.44
CA ILE A 363 12.74 16.82 -2.53
C ILE A 363 13.76 17.89 -2.11
N LEU A 364 13.41 19.17 -2.30
CA LEU A 364 14.28 20.30 -1.97
C LEU A 364 14.45 20.46 -0.45
N CYS A 365 13.39 20.21 0.33
CA CYS A 365 13.47 20.25 1.80
C CYS A 365 14.40 19.17 2.36
N TYR A 366 14.39 17.96 1.78
CA TYR A 366 15.24 16.87 2.24
C TYR A 366 16.73 17.10 1.94
N LEU A 367 17.05 17.68 0.78
CA LEU A 367 18.43 17.98 0.40
C LEU A 367 19.00 19.20 1.13
N LEU A 368 18.18 20.22 1.42
CA LEU A 368 18.62 21.41 2.17
C LEU A 368 18.86 21.12 3.65
N VAL A 369 18.05 20.26 4.28
CA VAL A 369 18.24 19.86 5.68
C VAL A 369 19.49 19.01 5.88
N LYS A 370 19.89 18.22 4.87
CA LYS A 370 21.08 17.36 4.97
C LYS A 370 22.42 18.08 4.73
N ASN A 371 22.42 19.30 4.20
CA ASN A 371 23.65 20.02 3.79
C ASN A 371 23.77 21.47 4.30
N ALA A 372 22.88 21.93 5.19
CA ALA A 372 22.93 23.32 5.66
C ALA A 372 23.94 23.52 6.81
N ASN A 373 25.16 23.90 6.44
CA ASN A 373 26.03 24.78 7.24
C ASN A 373 26.15 26.14 6.51
N LEU A 374 25.02 26.75 6.14
CA LEU A 374 24.95 27.99 5.38
C LEU A 374 24.34 29.11 6.23
N SER A 375 25.12 30.16 6.46
CA SER A 375 24.68 31.33 7.22
C SER A 375 23.64 32.16 6.43
N LYS A 376 22.71 32.75 7.20
CA LYS A 376 21.51 33.52 6.79
C LYS A 376 21.75 34.58 5.70
N TYR A 377 22.98 35.06 5.53
CA TYR A 377 23.35 36.14 4.61
C TYR A 377 23.50 35.71 3.13
N LYS A 378 23.83 34.44 2.85
CA LYS A 378 23.98 33.94 1.46
C LYS A 378 22.62 33.68 0.77
N TYR A 379 21.55 33.52 1.55
CA TYR A 379 20.20 33.24 1.08
C TYR A 379 19.57 34.42 0.31
N TYR A 380 19.76 35.65 0.79
CA TYR A 380 19.12 36.84 0.19
C TYR A 380 19.77 37.30 -1.13
N LYS A 381 21.08 37.05 -1.31
CA LYS A 381 21.80 37.43 -2.54
C LYS A 381 21.43 36.52 -3.72
N PHE A 382 21.08 35.26 -3.47
CA PHE A 382 20.67 34.28 -4.48
C PHE A 382 19.26 34.55 -5.04
N ILE A 383 18.31 34.96 -4.17
CA ILE A 383 16.94 35.29 -4.59
C ILE A 383 16.88 36.54 -5.50
N SER A 384 17.79 37.51 -5.29
CA SER A 384 17.88 38.72 -6.13
C SER A 384 18.30 38.42 -7.58
N GLN A 385 19.19 37.45 -7.80
CA GLN A 385 19.63 37.07 -9.15
C GLN A 385 18.56 36.28 -9.92
N ILE A 386 17.75 35.46 -9.24
CA ILE A 386 16.65 34.71 -9.87
C ILE A 386 15.55 35.66 -10.41
N LYS A 387 15.29 36.79 -9.72
CA LYS A 387 14.29 37.77 -10.18
C LYS A 387 14.68 38.48 -11.49
N LYS A 388 15.98 38.68 -11.75
CA LYS A 388 16.45 39.28 -13.02
C LYS A 388 16.32 38.32 -14.21
N PHE A 389 16.41 37.01 -13.98
CA PHE A 389 16.31 36.00 -15.05
C PHE A 389 14.86 35.77 -15.51
N TYR A 390 13.88 35.98 -14.63
CA TYR A 390 12.46 35.75 -14.92
C TYR A 390 11.83 36.82 -15.84
N PHE A 391 12.39 38.04 -15.92
CA PHE A 391 11.79 39.13 -16.69
C PHE A 391 12.07 39.07 -18.20
N SER A 392 13.14 38.38 -18.62
CA SER A 392 13.48 38.25 -20.05
C SER A 392 12.70 37.13 -20.77
N PHE A 393 12.17 36.15 -20.04
CA PHE A 393 11.47 35.00 -20.66
C PHE A 393 9.98 35.27 -20.96
N THR A 394 9.36 36.23 -20.27
CA THR A 394 7.96 36.63 -20.52
C THR A 394 7.74 37.39 -21.83
N PHE A 395 8.80 37.79 -22.55
CA PHE A 395 8.67 38.49 -23.83
C PHE A 395 8.61 37.56 -25.05
N LEU A 396 9.09 36.31 -24.94
CA LEU A 396 9.15 35.36 -26.06
C LEU A 396 7.91 34.45 -26.18
N ALA A 397 7.07 34.36 -25.15
CA ALA A 397 5.87 33.52 -25.14
C ALA A 397 4.62 34.19 -25.76
N LYS A 398 4.78 35.32 -26.48
CA LYS A 398 3.69 36.01 -27.18
C LYS A 398 3.75 35.90 -28.71
N ILE A 399 4.67 35.11 -29.26
CA ILE A 399 4.87 34.98 -30.73
C ILE A 399 4.72 33.53 -31.25
N PHE A 400 4.17 32.59 -30.47
CA PHE A 400 3.77 31.28 -30.99
C PHE A 400 2.41 30.84 -30.46
#